data_AF-M7AGA5-F1
#
_entry.id   AF-M7AGA5-F1
#
_cell.length_a   1.000
_cell.length_b   1.000
_cell.length_c   1.000
_cell.angle_alpha   90.00
_cell.angle_beta   90.00
_cell.angle_gamma   90.00
#
_symmetry.space_group_name_H-M   'P 1'
#
loop_
_entity.id
_entity.type
_entity.pdbx_description
1 polymer ?
#
loop_
_entity_poly.entity_id
_entity_poly.type
_entity_poly.pdbx_seq_one_letter_code
_entity_poly.pdbx_strand_id
1 'polypeptide(L)'
;MLRQRYQEFLRFQATQREEKEFLMLRFREARDVVEKLNTERTEMKCQLEQALWEVEQLKGRQQTLQLLKEQLEQLQEANQTLQAQIQQQVQPPGEAGVRVKENGVQLERPVELEALQGSGDSGPSSRQGAAELLQRRLKETEEESVELKQQLALVREEVARLGARAQEAEQQAEQQLQALRKQLEQLTEDRASVKAQVTSLLGELQESQSRLEACMLEKQDLEEKAQAAAEQCCKLEREAEALHKQHSVQVDQLRMQAQNLETALRVERQGATEEKRKLAQLQAAYHQIFQEYDGHVKSSLESEKRSQGMELHLKELLQQLQQAEEALVAKQELIDKLKEDMEQHKAVLETIPVLKAQADIYKADFLAEREAREKLHEQRETLQEQLEQLRRDYDKLKADANGATWALMEEMRNRHSEGRPPVPQPVYNMAPVPFQALPAAGRRRSISEEQPDFCCPKCQYQAPDMDTLQIHVMDCIK
;
A
#
# COMPACT_ATOMS: atom_id res chain seq x y z
N MET A 1 -0.90 -37.41 6.76
CA MET A 1 -1.27 -35.98 6.66
C MET A 1 -0.93 -35.16 7.90
N LEU A 2 -1.58 -35.30 9.07
CA LEU A 2 -1.42 -34.35 10.20
C LEU A 2 0.03 -34.01 10.58
N ARG A 3 0.90 -35.02 10.76
CA ARG A 3 2.33 -34.84 11.11
C ARG A 3 3.10 -33.97 10.11
N GLN A 4 2.73 -34.01 8.83
CA GLN A 4 3.36 -33.26 7.75
C GLN A 4 2.94 -31.78 7.81
N ARG A 5 1.63 -31.50 7.94
CA ARG A 5 1.12 -30.13 8.15
C ARG A 5 1.71 -29.47 9.42
N TYR A 6 1.96 -30.25 10.47
CA TYR A 6 2.64 -29.76 11.66
C TYR A 6 4.11 -29.39 11.40
N GLN A 7 4.85 -30.18 10.60
CA GLN A 7 6.20 -29.83 10.19
C GLN A 7 6.25 -28.61 9.25
N GLU A 8 5.26 -28.47 8.35
CA GLU A 8 5.09 -27.30 7.48
C GLU A 8 4.81 -26.04 8.32
N PHE A 9 3.92 -26.11 9.32
CA PHE A 9 3.65 -25.02 10.26
C PHE A 9 4.89 -24.64 11.10
N LEU A 10 5.65 -25.62 11.60
CA LEU A 10 6.89 -25.33 12.35
C LEU A 10 7.96 -24.66 11.47
N ARG A 11 8.09 -25.06 10.19
CA ARG A 11 8.98 -24.39 9.23
C ARG A 11 8.54 -22.95 8.96
N PHE A 12 7.25 -22.73 8.69
CA PHE A 12 6.68 -21.39 8.51
C PHE A 12 6.89 -20.51 9.75
N GLN A 13 6.73 -21.07 10.96
CA GLN A 13 6.99 -20.34 12.20
C GLN A 13 8.49 -20.06 12.44
N ALA A 14 9.39 -20.86 11.89
CA ALA A 14 10.83 -20.58 11.91
C ALA A 14 11.17 -19.44 10.94
N THR A 15 10.76 -19.53 9.67
CA THR A 15 11.03 -18.47 8.68
C THR A 15 10.39 -17.14 9.08
N GLN A 16 9.19 -17.14 9.67
CA GLN A 16 8.57 -15.92 10.21
C GLN A 16 9.32 -15.30 11.41
N ARG A 17 10.12 -16.08 12.16
CA ARG A 17 11.06 -15.50 13.15
C ARG A 17 12.28 -14.90 12.46
N GLU A 18 12.88 -15.64 11.54
CA GLU A 18 14.08 -15.22 10.78
C GLU A 18 13.81 -13.95 9.96
N GLU A 19 12.69 -13.87 9.25
CA GLU A 19 12.21 -12.68 8.53
C GLU A 19 12.02 -11.49 9.48
N LYS A 20 11.41 -11.69 10.65
CA LYS A 20 11.21 -10.65 11.65
C LYS A 20 12.53 -10.16 12.25
N GLU A 21 13.46 -11.06 12.52
CA GLU A 21 14.79 -10.73 13.06
C GLU A 21 15.65 -9.99 12.02
N PHE A 22 15.61 -10.41 10.77
CA PHE A 22 16.21 -9.68 9.65
C PHE A 22 15.62 -8.27 9.51
N LEU A 23 14.29 -8.14 9.53
CA LEU A 23 13.62 -6.84 9.39
C LEU A 23 13.93 -5.92 10.60
N MET A 24 13.98 -6.47 11.81
CA MET A 24 14.42 -5.76 13.02
C MET A 24 15.88 -5.29 12.93
N LEU A 25 16.77 -6.08 12.33
CA LEU A 25 18.15 -5.67 12.09
C LEU A 25 18.22 -4.53 11.06
N ARG A 26 17.52 -4.65 9.92
CA ARG A 26 17.46 -3.58 8.91
C ARG A 26 16.84 -2.28 9.44
N PHE A 27 15.83 -2.35 10.30
CA PHE A 27 15.27 -1.17 10.98
C PHE A 27 16.23 -0.54 12.00
N ARG A 28 17.19 -1.30 12.55
CA ARG A 28 18.27 -0.76 13.39
C ARG A 28 19.32 -0.07 12.52
N GLU A 29 19.86 -0.76 11.52
CA GLU A 29 20.83 -0.19 10.57
C GLU A 29 20.33 1.11 9.93
N ALA A 30 19.06 1.14 9.49
CA ALA A 30 18.45 2.33 8.91
C ALA A 30 18.30 3.48 9.92
N ARG A 31 18.07 3.18 11.20
CA ARG A 31 18.04 4.19 12.27
C ARG A 31 19.44 4.73 12.55
N ASP A 32 20.42 3.85 12.69
CA ASP A 32 21.82 4.22 12.96
C ASP A 32 22.38 5.12 11.84
N VAL A 33 21.97 4.90 10.58
CA VAL A 33 22.27 5.77 9.43
C VAL A 33 21.53 7.11 9.51
N VAL A 34 20.24 7.12 9.86
CA VAL A 34 19.47 8.37 10.05
C VAL A 34 20.01 9.20 11.22
N GLU A 35 20.47 8.58 12.30
CA GLU A 35 21.09 9.27 13.44
C GLU A 35 22.43 9.92 13.03
N LYS A 36 23.28 9.21 12.27
CA LYS A 36 24.53 9.78 11.70
C LYS A 36 24.27 10.95 10.74
N LEU A 37 23.33 10.79 9.80
CA LEU A 37 22.96 11.87 8.88
C LEU A 37 22.33 13.07 9.62
N ASN A 38 21.66 12.84 10.76
CA ASN A 38 21.20 13.93 11.62
C ASN A 38 22.36 14.66 12.31
N THR A 39 23.37 13.94 12.84
CA THR A 39 24.55 14.56 13.47
C THR A 39 25.42 15.33 12.46
N GLU A 40 25.72 14.71 11.31
CA GLU A 40 26.45 15.35 10.20
C GLU A 40 25.72 16.62 9.73
N ARG A 41 24.39 16.58 9.56
CA ARG A 41 23.60 17.78 9.21
C ARG A 41 23.67 18.85 10.29
N THR A 42 23.69 18.51 11.58
CA THR A 42 23.85 19.52 12.64
C THR A 42 25.25 20.12 12.67
N GLU A 43 26.31 19.32 12.45
CA GLU A 43 27.68 19.82 12.36
C GLU A 43 27.86 20.76 11.15
N MET A 44 27.37 20.36 9.97
CA MET A 44 27.39 21.19 8.76
C MET A 44 26.56 22.48 8.92
N LYS A 45 25.48 22.46 9.72
CA LYS A 45 24.71 23.67 10.06
C LYS A 45 25.51 24.60 10.97
N CYS A 46 26.19 24.09 11.99
CA CYS A 46 27.08 24.88 12.85
C CYS A 46 28.24 25.48 12.05
N GLN A 47 28.85 24.71 11.13
CA GLN A 47 29.91 25.20 10.24
C GLN A 47 29.40 26.33 9.32
N LEU A 48 28.18 26.20 8.76
CA LEU A 48 27.57 27.25 7.95
C LEU A 48 27.27 28.51 8.77
N GLU A 49 26.77 28.37 10.00
CA GLU A 49 26.52 29.50 10.92
C GLU A 49 27.82 30.21 11.33
N GLN A 50 28.91 29.47 11.56
CA GLN A 50 30.23 30.04 11.79
C GLN A 50 30.76 30.77 10.53
N ALA A 51 30.68 30.15 9.35
CA ALA A 51 31.14 30.76 8.10
C ALA A 51 30.36 32.04 7.76
N LEU A 52 29.05 32.08 8.03
CA LEU A 52 28.23 33.30 7.91
C LEU A 52 28.69 34.39 8.88
N TRP A 53 29.01 34.05 10.13
CA TRP A 53 29.54 35.01 11.10
C TRP A 53 30.91 35.57 10.67
N GLU A 54 31.81 34.71 10.16
CA GLU A 54 33.10 35.14 9.60
C GLU A 54 32.93 36.06 8.39
N VAL A 55 31.98 35.77 7.49
CA VAL A 55 31.63 36.66 6.37
C VAL A 55 31.08 38.01 6.86
N GLU A 56 30.26 38.05 7.90
CA GLU A 56 29.75 39.30 8.48
C GLU A 56 30.89 40.14 9.10
N GLN A 57 31.85 39.50 9.79
CA GLN A 57 33.07 40.15 10.28
C GLN A 57 33.95 40.68 9.13
N LEU A 58 34.07 39.92 8.04
CA LEU A 58 34.84 40.35 6.86
C LEU A 58 34.18 41.53 6.14
N LYS A 59 32.85 41.59 6.01
CA LYS A 59 32.13 42.77 5.52
C LYS A 59 32.39 44.00 6.39
N GLY A 60 32.33 43.87 7.72
CA GLY A 60 32.64 44.97 8.64
C GLY A 60 34.07 45.49 8.47
N ARG A 61 35.05 44.58 8.29
CA ARG A 61 36.43 44.96 7.97
C ARG A 61 36.56 45.61 6.58
N GLN A 62 35.80 45.13 5.59
CA GLN A 62 35.77 45.71 4.24
C GLN A 62 35.22 47.14 4.24
N GLN A 63 34.15 47.41 4.97
CA GLN A 63 33.58 48.75 5.15
C GLN A 63 34.59 49.70 5.80
N THR A 64 35.27 49.25 6.86
CA THR A 64 36.37 50.03 7.49
C THR A 64 37.52 50.30 6.52
N LEU A 65 37.88 49.34 5.67
CA LEU A 65 38.91 49.51 4.64
C LEU A 65 38.45 50.44 3.49
N GLN A 66 37.16 50.52 3.18
CA GLN A 66 36.61 51.50 2.24
C GLN A 66 36.70 52.92 2.81
N LEU A 67 36.25 53.12 4.05
CA LEU A 67 36.36 54.42 4.74
C LEU A 67 37.81 54.89 4.88
N LEU A 68 38.75 53.98 5.18
CA LEU A 68 40.19 54.29 5.22
C LEU A 68 40.77 54.64 3.84
N LYS A 69 40.24 54.08 2.75
CA LYS A 69 40.63 54.48 1.38
C LYS A 69 40.12 55.88 1.05
N GLU A 70 38.85 56.18 1.34
CA GLU A 70 38.27 57.51 1.13
C GLU A 70 39.05 58.59 1.90
N GLN A 71 39.46 58.31 3.14
CA GLN A 71 40.34 59.19 3.92
C GLN A 71 41.74 59.34 3.30
N LEU A 72 42.32 58.27 2.75
CA LEU A 72 43.62 58.34 2.07
C LEU A 72 43.54 59.16 0.77
N GLU A 73 42.46 59.02 0.02
CA GLU A 73 42.21 59.70 -1.25
C GLU A 73 41.99 61.21 -1.01
N GLN A 74 41.20 61.59 0.00
CA GLN A 74 41.08 62.98 0.48
C GLN A 74 42.43 63.57 0.92
N LEU A 75 43.28 62.79 1.59
CA LEU A 75 44.64 63.23 1.94
C LEU A 75 45.55 63.36 0.72
N GLN A 76 45.35 62.55 -0.34
CA GLN A 76 46.08 62.71 -1.60
C GLN A 76 45.61 63.95 -2.39
N GLU A 77 44.32 64.22 -2.46
CA GLU A 77 43.78 65.46 -3.05
C GLU A 77 44.27 66.70 -2.30
N ALA A 78 44.29 66.67 -0.96
CA ALA A 78 44.84 67.75 -0.15
C ALA A 78 46.35 67.97 -0.43
N ASN A 79 47.14 66.90 -0.56
CA ASN A 79 48.55 66.99 -0.92
C ASN A 79 48.77 67.54 -2.34
N GLN A 80 47.97 67.10 -3.33
CA GLN A 80 48.03 67.65 -4.70
C GLN A 80 47.66 69.13 -4.72
N THR A 81 46.65 69.54 -3.95
CA THR A 81 46.23 70.94 -3.81
C THR A 81 47.35 71.80 -3.20
N LEU A 82 48.03 71.29 -2.16
CA LEU A 82 49.20 71.95 -1.57
C LEU A 82 50.39 72.02 -2.54
N GLN A 83 50.66 70.96 -3.32
CA GLN A 83 51.70 70.97 -4.34
C GLN A 83 51.41 71.98 -5.47
N ALA A 84 50.15 72.12 -5.89
CA ALA A 84 49.73 73.13 -6.85
C ALA A 84 49.91 74.57 -6.31
N GLN A 85 49.61 74.79 -5.01
CA GLN A 85 49.87 76.08 -4.35
C GLN A 85 51.37 76.40 -4.25
N ILE A 86 52.21 75.39 -3.99
CA ILE A 86 53.68 75.53 -3.99
C ILE A 86 54.20 75.87 -5.39
N GLN A 87 53.69 75.22 -6.44
CA GLN A 87 54.07 75.54 -7.83
C GLN A 87 53.63 76.95 -8.27
N GLN A 88 52.52 77.49 -7.75
CA GLN A 88 52.12 78.87 -8.01
C GLN A 88 53.03 79.94 -7.36
N GLN A 89 53.94 79.56 -6.43
CA GLN A 89 54.86 80.49 -5.78
C GLN A 89 56.29 80.50 -6.35
N VAL A 90 56.60 79.69 -7.37
CA VAL A 90 57.96 79.59 -7.93
C VAL A 90 58.02 80.09 -9.39
N GLN A 91 58.50 81.33 -9.57
CA GLN A 91 58.91 81.84 -10.88
C GLN A 91 60.43 81.73 -11.08
N PRO A 92 60.93 81.13 -12.17
CA PRO A 92 62.28 81.32 -12.66
C PRO A 92 62.35 82.48 -13.68
N PRO A 93 63.24 83.47 -13.53
CA PRO A 93 63.37 84.57 -14.47
C PRO A 93 64.46 84.37 -15.53
N GLY A 94 64.16 84.77 -16.77
CA GLY A 94 65.14 85.36 -17.69
C GLY A 94 65.99 84.44 -18.57
N GLU A 95 65.46 84.07 -19.74
CA GLU A 95 66.32 83.85 -20.92
C GLU A 95 66.68 85.21 -21.56
N ALA A 96 67.96 85.39 -21.94
CA ALA A 96 68.44 86.57 -22.64
C ALA A 96 69.33 86.17 -23.83
N GLY A 97 68.77 86.24 -25.04
CA GLY A 97 69.48 85.87 -26.28
C GLY A 97 70.26 87.02 -26.91
N VAL A 98 71.39 86.70 -27.55
CA VAL A 98 72.19 87.64 -28.36
C VAL A 98 72.56 86.97 -29.70
N ARG A 99 72.56 87.74 -30.80
CA ARG A 99 73.01 87.35 -32.15
C ARG A 99 74.13 88.28 -32.64
N VAL A 100 75.03 87.78 -33.49
CA VAL A 100 75.78 88.45 -34.60
C VAL A 100 76.75 87.38 -35.15
N LYS A 101 76.61 86.86 -36.38
CA LYS A 101 76.82 87.39 -37.76
C LYS A 101 78.25 87.20 -38.30
N GLU A 102 78.34 86.89 -39.60
CA GLU A 102 79.54 86.40 -40.32
C GLU A 102 80.40 87.51 -40.97
N ASN A 103 81.68 87.20 -41.26
CA ASN A 103 82.44 87.51 -42.50
C ASN A 103 83.92 87.01 -42.35
N GLY A 104 84.73 86.89 -43.42
CA GLY A 104 86.09 86.32 -43.38
C GLY A 104 87.06 86.84 -44.48
N VAL A 105 87.94 85.95 -45.02
CA VAL A 105 88.74 86.03 -46.31
C VAL A 105 90.29 86.31 -46.25
N GLN A 106 91.12 85.44 -46.89
CA GLN A 106 92.48 85.63 -47.53
C GLN A 106 93.82 85.75 -46.70
N LEU A 107 95.10 85.51 -47.17
CA LEU A 107 95.76 84.91 -48.40
C LEU A 107 97.34 84.68 -48.27
N GLU A 108 97.90 83.62 -48.92
CA GLU A 108 99.25 83.27 -49.56
C GLU A 108 100.73 83.67 -49.12
N ARG A 109 101.71 83.17 -49.93
CA ARG A 109 103.23 83.21 -50.04
C ARG A 109 103.79 84.54 -50.68
N PRO A 110 105.12 84.87 -50.88
CA PRO A 110 106.37 84.11 -51.31
C PRO A 110 107.66 84.37 -50.45
N VAL A 111 108.94 83.96 -50.69
CA VAL A 111 109.77 83.19 -51.70
C VAL A 111 110.81 83.99 -52.57
N GLU A 112 112.06 83.45 -52.70
CA GLU A 112 113.25 83.82 -53.57
C GLU A 112 114.03 85.16 -53.26
N LEU A 113 115.31 85.45 -53.63
CA LEU A 113 116.29 84.95 -54.65
C LEU A 113 117.82 85.12 -54.22
N GLU A 114 118.78 85.35 -55.15
CA GLU A 114 120.26 85.09 -55.08
C GLU A 114 121.23 86.33 -55.15
N ALA A 115 122.56 86.06 -55.24
CA ALA A 115 123.64 86.80 -56.00
C ALA A 115 124.36 88.05 -55.38
N LEU A 116 125.61 88.46 -55.73
CA LEU A 116 126.79 87.89 -56.44
C LEU A 116 128.10 88.75 -56.25
N GLN A 117 129.29 88.13 -56.34
CA GLN A 117 130.63 88.55 -56.88
C GLN A 117 131.33 89.94 -56.68
N GLY A 118 132.69 89.91 -56.73
CA GLY A 118 133.61 91.03 -57.09
C GLY A 118 134.96 90.99 -56.33
N SER A 119 136.08 90.46 -56.88
CA SER A 119 137.12 91.12 -57.72
C SER A 119 137.89 92.25 -56.99
N GLY A 120 139.23 92.35 -56.93
CA GLY A 120 140.33 92.04 -57.89
C GLY A 120 141.09 93.37 -58.17
N ASP A 121 142.36 93.48 -58.59
CA ASP A 121 143.50 92.57 -58.84
C ASP A 121 144.81 93.45 -58.94
N SER A 122 146.00 92.84 -59.06
CA SER A 122 147.32 93.31 -59.60
C SER A 122 147.76 94.82 -59.54
N GLY A 123 149.05 95.16 -59.35
CA GLY A 123 150.18 94.80 -60.22
C GLY A 123 151.51 95.55 -59.91
N PRO A 124 152.56 95.45 -60.76
CA PRO A 124 153.94 95.34 -60.25
C PRO A 124 155.04 96.22 -60.92
N SER A 125 156.31 95.96 -60.55
CA SER A 125 157.56 96.22 -61.32
C SER A 125 158.12 97.66 -61.37
N SER A 126 159.43 97.92 -61.59
CA SER A 126 160.64 97.05 -61.57
C SER A 126 161.98 97.84 -61.64
N ARG A 127 162.93 97.52 -60.74
CA ARG A 127 164.41 97.49 -60.89
C ARG A 127 165.26 98.74 -61.25
N GLN A 128 166.37 98.81 -60.50
CA GLN A 128 167.76 99.18 -60.87
C GLN A 128 168.18 100.66 -61.01
N GLY A 129 169.29 100.97 -60.33
CA GLY A 129 170.01 102.25 -60.25
C GLY A 129 170.84 102.24 -58.96
N ALA A 130 172.16 102.40 -59.02
CA ALA A 130 173.06 102.00 -57.92
C ALA A 130 173.90 103.15 -57.31
N ALA A 131 174.30 102.92 -56.05
CA ALA A 131 175.52 103.44 -55.42
C ALA A 131 175.59 104.87 -54.82
N GLU A 132 174.46 105.55 -54.56
CA GLU A 132 174.40 106.66 -53.56
C GLU A 132 173.40 106.33 -52.45
N LEU A 133 173.67 105.24 -51.73
CA LEU A 133 172.63 104.24 -51.43
C LEU A 133 172.17 104.09 -49.96
N LEU A 134 172.74 104.82 -49.00
CA LEU A 134 172.66 104.43 -47.56
C LEU A 134 172.07 105.44 -46.55
N GLN A 135 171.59 106.63 -46.96
CA GLN A 135 171.10 107.63 -45.98
C GLN A 135 169.68 108.18 -46.23
N ARG A 136 169.03 107.86 -47.35
CA ARG A 136 167.64 108.31 -47.63
C ARG A 136 166.59 107.26 -47.26
N ARG A 137 166.84 105.99 -47.59
CA ARG A 137 165.91 104.85 -47.42
C ARG A 137 165.38 104.62 -46.01
N LEU A 138 166.09 105.07 -44.97
CA LEU A 138 165.66 104.86 -43.58
C LEU A 138 164.34 105.58 -43.24
N LYS A 139 164.13 106.80 -43.75
CA LYS A 139 162.90 107.56 -43.45
C LYS A 139 161.67 107.00 -44.16
N GLU A 140 161.82 106.67 -45.44
CA GLU A 140 160.77 106.07 -46.27
C GLU A 140 160.25 104.77 -45.60
N THR A 141 161.14 103.92 -45.08
CA THR A 141 160.76 102.70 -44.34
C THR A 141 160.12 102.94 -42.96
N GLU A 142 160.34 104.10 -42.33
CA GLU A 142 159.69 104.44 -41.05
C GLU A 142 158.23 104.89 -41.27
N GLU A 143 157.98 105.65 -42.34
CA GLU A 143 156.65 106.11 -42.73
C GLU A 143 155.77 104.93 -43.22
N GLU A 144 156.29 104.07 -44.09
CA GLU A 144 155.66 102.79 -44.49
C GLU A 144 155.30 101.92 -43.26
N SER A 145 156.16 101.92 -42.24
CA SER A 145 155.94 101.14 -41.01
C SER A 145 154.79 101.68 -40.14
N VAL A 146 154.40 102.95 -40.26
CA VAL A 146 153.26 103.52 -39.53
C VAL A 146 151.95 103.24 -40.27
N GLU A 147 151.95 103.37 -41.60
CA GLU A 147 150.76 103.12 -42.41
C GLU A 147 150.32 101.65 -42.35
N LEU A 148 151.26 100.71 -42.44
CA LEU A 148 150.99 99.28 -42.21
C LEU A 148 150.41 98.96 -40.82
N LYS A 149 150.78 99.73 -39.78
CA LYS A 149 150.22 99.57 -38.43
C LYS A 149 148.78 100.08 -38.34
N GLN A 150 148.44 101.17 -39.03
CA GLN A 150 147.05 101.66 -39.11
C GLN A 150 146.16 100.71 -39.92
N GLN A 151 146.64 100.19 -41.05
CA GLN A 151 145.93 99.16 -41.81
C GLN A 151 145.71 97.89 -40.97
N LEU A 152 146.72 97.43 -40.23
CA LEU A 152 146.57 96.32 -39.28
C LEU A 152 145.59 96.60 -38.13
N ALA A 153 145.47 97.85 -37.67
CA ALA A 153 144.49 98.24 -36.67
C ALA A 153 143.05 98.17 -37.23
N LEU A 154 142.82 98.75 -38.40
CA LEU A 154 141.52 98.71 -39.09
C LEU A 154 141.09 97.27 -39.43
N VAL A 155 142.01 96.43 -39.92
CA VAL A 155 141.71 95.01 -40.18
C VAL A 155 141.42 94.25 -38.89
N ARG A 156 142.08 94.56 -37.76
CA ARG A 156 141.75 93.97 -36.46
C ARG A 156 140.39 94.41 -35.94
N GLU A 157 140.03 95.68 -36.13
CA GLU A 157 138.71 96.20 -35.73
C GLU A 157 137.60 95.61 -36.61
N GLU A 158 137.82 95.46 -37.92
CA GLU A 158 136.88 94.77 -38.80
C GLU A 158 136.76 93.27 -38.47
N VAL A 159 137.86 92.58 -38.19
CA VAL A 159 137.84 91.18 -37.72
C VAL A 159 137.12 91.06 -36.37
N ALA A 160 137.28 92.02 -35.46
CA ALA A 160 136.53 92.05 -34.20
C ALA A 160 135.04 92.32 -34.43
N ARG A 161 134.68 93.21 -35.36
CA ARG A 161 133.29 93.52 -35.76
C ARG A 161 132.61 92.33 -36.43
N LEU A 162 133.31 91.64 -37.31
CA LEU A 162 132.86 90.41 -37.96
C LEU A 162 132.78 89.25 -36.95
N GLY A 163 133.72 89.17 -36.00
CA GLY A 163 133.67 88.21 -34.89
C GLY A 163 132.48 88.42 -33.96
N ALA A 164 132.19 89.67 -33.58
CA ALA A 164 131.01 90.03 -32.79
C ALA A 164 129.72 89.68 -33.55
N ARG A 165 129.61 90.05 -34.84
CA ARG A 165 128.46 89.67 -35.68
C ARG A 165 128.32 88.16 -35.87
N ALA A 166 129.43 87.43 -35.94
CA ALA A 166 129.42 85.97 -36.00
C ALA A 166 128.90 85.38 -34.69
N GLN A 167 129.34 85.89 -33.53
CA GLN A 167 128.82 85.47 -32.22
C GLN A 167 127.35 85.86 -32.00
N GLU A 168 126.91 87.03 -32.48
CA GLU A 168 125.50 87.43 -32.45
C GLU A 168 124.65 86.51 -33.33
N ALA A 169 125.10 86.18 -34.54
CA ALA A 169 124.43 85.25 -35.43
C ALA A 169 124.43 83.81 -34.89
N GLU A 170 125.52 83.37 -34.26
CA GLU A 170 125.65 82.08 -33.60
C GLU A 170 124.71 81.97 -32.39
N GLN A 171 124.65 82.98 -31.52
CA GLN A 171 123.69 83.05 -30.42
C GLN A 171 122.23 83.11 -30.91
N GLN A 172 121.94 83.84 -31.99
CA GLN A 172 120.61 83.86 -32.59
C GLN A 172 120.25 82.49 -33.18
N ALA A 173 121.19 81.81 -33.85
CA ALA A 173 121.00 80.45 -34.36
C ALA A 173 120.81 79.44 -33.22
N GLU A 174 121.57 79.54 -32.12
CA GLU A 174 121.38 78.70 -30.93
C GLU A 174 120.02 78.96 -30.26
N GLN A 175 119.59 80.21 -30.13
CA GLN A 175 118.27 80.56 -29.59
C GLN A 175 117.14 80.04 -30.48
N GLN A 176 117.27 80.16 -31.81
CA GLN A 176 116.33 79.58 -32.77
C GLN A 176 116.31 78.04 -32.69
N LEU A 177 117.47 77.39 -32.58
CA LEU A 177 117.58 75.94 -32.39
C LEU A 177 116.98 75.48 -31.05
N GLN A 178 117.15 76.24 -29.97
CA GLN A 178 116.52 75.96 -28.68
C GLN A 178 115.00 76.16 -28.73
N ALA A 179 114.51 77.18 -29.43
CA ALA A 179 113.08 77.40 -29.64
C ALA A 179 112.45 76.28 -30.50
N LEU A 180 113.11 75.89 -31.59
CA LEU A 180 112.68 74.77 -32.44
C LEU A 180 112.74 73.43 -31.71
N ARG A 181 113.74 73.19 -30.84
CA ARG A 181 113.79 72.00 -29.95
C ARG A 181 112.58 71.96 -29.02
N LYS A 182 112.28 73.06 -28.31
CA LYS A 182 111.10 73.15 -27.43
C LYS A 182 109.78 72.98 -28.18
N GLN A 183 109.68 73.51 -29.40
CA GLN A 183 108.51 73.29 -30.26
C GLN A 183 108.39 71.82 -30.70
N LEU A 184 109.49 71.16 -31.05
CA LEU A 184 109.49 69.72 -31.37
C LEU A 184 109.14 68.87 -30.14
N GLU A 185 109.67 69.20 -28.96
CA GLU A 185 109.35 68.55 -27.69
C GLU A 185 107.85 68.67 -27.39
N GLN A 186 107.29 69.89 -27.38
CA GLN A 186 105.84 70.13 -27.21
C GLN A 186 105.01 69.37 -28.25
N LEU A 187 105.39 69.40 -29.53
CA LEU A 187 104.68 68.67 -30.58
C LEU A 187 104.77 67.14 -30.41
N THR A 188 105.82 66.61 -29.77
CA THR A 188 105.88 65.19 -29.39
C THR A 188 105.03 64.86 -28.16
N GLU A 189 104.95 65.76 -27.17
CA GLU A 189 104.08 65.62 -26.01
C GLU A 189 102.60 65.72 -26.39
N ASP A 190 102.21 66.73 -27.18
CA ASP A 190 100.86 66.90 -27.72
C ASP A 190 100.46 65.69 -28.57
N ARG A 191 101.36 65.19 -29.43
CA ARG A 191 101.14 63.97 -30.22
C ARG A 191 100.98 62.73 -29.33
N ALA A 192 101.73 62.62 -28.23
CA ALA A 192 101.60 61.52 -27.27
C ALA A 192 100.27 61.62 -26.49
N SER A 193 99.88 62.82 -26.06
CA SER A 193 98.63 63.13 -25.37
C SER A 193 97.42 62.83 -26.25
N VAL A 194 97.38 63.35 -27.48
CA VAL A 194 96.31 63.05 -28.46
C VAL A 194 96.27 61.55 -28.78
N LYS A 195 97.43 60.88 -28.92
CA LYS A 195 97.45 59.41 -29.10
C LYS A 195 96.87 58.69 -27.89
N ALA A 196 97.17 59.12 -26.67
CA ALA A 196 96.61 58.55 -25.44
C ALA A 196 95.09 58.77 -25.36
N GLN A 197 94.59 59.98 -25.64
CA GLN A 197 93.16 60.31 -25.70
C GLN A 197 92.42 59.46 -26.75
N VAL A 198 92.97 59.36 -27.97
CA VAL A 198 92.40 58.49 -29.03
C VAL A 198 92.42 57.02 -28.61
N THR A 199 93.46 56.56 -27.90
CA THR A 199 93.51 55.18 -27.38
C THR A 199 92.47 54.95 -26.27
N SER A 200 92.24 55.93 -25.39
CA SER A 200 91.19 55.88 -24.35
C SER A 200 89.81 55.82 -25.00
N LEU A 201 89.50 56.76 -25.90
CA LEU A 201 88.20 56.82 -26.58
C LEU A 201 87.91 55.58 -27.44
N LEU A 202 88.94 54.96 -28.05
CA LEU A 202 88.80 53.68 -28.73
C LEU A 202 88.51 52.53 -27.74
N GLY A 203 89.16 52.53 -26.56
CA GLY A 203 88.87 51.57 -25.49
C GLY A 203 87.47 51.72 -24.90
N GLU A 204 87.04 52.96 -24.65
CA GLU A 204 85.69 53.31 -24.16
C GLU A 204 84.62 52.96 -25.19
N LEU A 205 84.87 53.21 -26.48
CA LEU A 205 83.97 52.79 -27.57
C LEU A 205 83.92 51.27 -27.69
N GLN A 206 85.05 50.57 -27.59
CA GLN A 206 85.10 49.11 -27.62
C GLN A 206 84.36 48.51 -26.41
N GLU A 207 84.55 49.04 -25.20
CA GLU A 207 83.83 48.58 -24.01
C GLU A 207 82.33 48.87 -24.12
N SER A 208 81.95 50.07 -24.58
CA SER A 208 80.56 50.44 -24.87
C SER A 208 79.91 49.48 -25.87
N GLN A 209 80.64 49.11 -26.93
CA GLN A 209 80.15 48.16 -27.93
C GLN A 209 80.04 46.73 -27.35
N SER A 210 81.02 46.23 -26.60
CA SER A 210 80.91 44.91 -25.96
C SER A 210 79.79 44.86 -24.89
N ARG A 211 79.54 45.96 -24.18
CA ARG A 211 78.39 46.10 -23.26
C ARG A 211 77.05 46.11 -24.03
N LEU A 212 76.98 46.77 -25.19
CA LEU A 212 75.81 46.75 -26.06
C LEU A 212 75.56 45.35 -26.65
N GLU A 213 76.61 44.67 -27.12
CA GLU A 213 76.53 43.30 -27.64
C GLU A 213 76.05 42.32 -26.55
N ALA A 214 76.58 42.41 -25.33
CA ALA A 214 76.09 41.65 -24.18
C ALA A 214 74.61 41.95 -23.87
N CYS A 215 74.23 43.22 -23.82
CA CYS A 215 72.84 43.64 -23.58
C CYS A 215 71.88 43.18 -24.70
N MET A 216 72.33 43.10 -25.95
CA MET A 216 71.52 42.54 -27.05
C MET A 216 71.36 41.03 -26.94
N LEU A 217 72.38 40.30 -26.49
CA LEU A 217 72.29 38.86 -26.23
C LEU A 217 71.38 38.56 -25.03
N GLU A 218 71.49 39.31 -23.94
CA GLU A 218 70.56 39.23 -22.80
C GLU A 218 69.12 39.55 -23.22
N LYS A 219 68.93 40.58 -24.07
CA LYS A 219 67.61 40.89 -24.63
C LYS A 219 67.05 39.73 -25.46
N GLN A 220 67.86 39.10 -26.31
CA GLN A 220 67.44 37.97 -27.14
C GLN A 220 67.05 36.76 -26.27
N ASP A 221 67.87 36.39 -25.29
CA ASP A 221 67.57 35.34 -24.31
C ASP A 221 66.28 35.61 -23.52
N LEU A 222 66.02 36.86 -23.13
CA LEU A 222 64.77 37.27 -22.48
C LEU A 222 63.57 37.27 -23.43
N GLU A 223 63.73 37.65 -24.71
CA GLU A 223 62.68 37.58 -25.73
C GLU A 223 62.32 36.13 -26.08
N GLU A 224 63.30 35.23 -26.18
CA GLU A 224 63.09 33.78 -26.37
C GLU A 224 62.38 33.17 -25.15
N LYS A 225 62.80 33.51 -23.92
CA LYS A 225 62.13 33.07 -22.69
C LYS A 225 60.70 33.59 -22.58
N ALA A 226 60.44 34.84 -22.96
CA ALA A 226 59.10 35.42 -22.98
C ALA A 226 58.20 34.73 -24.02
N GLN A 227 58.72 34.42 -25.21
CA GLN A 227 57.99 33.67 -26.24
C GLN A 227 57.69 32.23 -25.77
N ALA A 228 58.67 31.54 -25.20
CA ALA A 228 58.49 30.19 -24.66
C ALA A 228 57.48 30.15 -23.51
N ALA A 229 57.48 31.15 -22.63
CA ALA A 229 56.48 31.29 -21.56
C ALA A 229 55.07 31.59 -22.12
N ALA A 230 54.94 32.50 -23.10
CA ALA A 230 53.66 32.79 -23.75
C ALA A 230 53.09 31.58 -24.48
N GLU A 231 53.94 30.78 -25.14
CA GLU A 231 53.55 29.49 -25.72
C GLU A 231 53.05 28.50 -24.65
N GLN A 232 53.70 28.42 -23.50
CA GLN A 232 53.30 27.54 -22.40
C GLN A 232 51.95 27.98 -21.80
N CYS A 233 51.75 29.27 -21.55
CA CYS A 233 50.45 29.83 -21.15
C CYS A 233 49.35 29.46 -22.16
N CYS A 234 49.59 29.69 -23.45
CA CYS A 234 48.59 29.40 -24.49
C CYS A 234 48.30 27.90 -24.67
N LYS A 235 49.24 27.01 -24.33
CA LYS A 235 49.00 25.55 -24.26
C LYS A 235 48.10 25.21 -23.07
N LEU A 236 48.43 25.71 -21.87
CA LEU A 236 47.65 25.51 -20.64
C LEU A 236 46.23 26.09 -20.73
N GLU A 237 46.05 27.24 -21.36
CA GLU A 237 44.72 27.85 -21.61
C GLU A 237 43.84 26.94 -22.49
N ARG A 238 44.40 26.38 -23.56
CA ARG A 238 43.68 25.44 -24.44
C ARG A 238 43.33 24.13 -23.75
N GLU A 239 44.22 23.62 -22.89
CA GLU A 239 43.97 22.44 -22.05
C GLU A 239 42.87 22.71 -21.02
N ALA A 240 42.89 23.87 -20.35
CA ALA A 240 41.85 24.30 -19.43
C ALA A 240 40.49 24.49 -20.13
N GLU A 241 40.46 25.09 -21.33
CA GLU A 241 39.27 25.19 -22.17
C GLU A 241 38.72 23.80 -22.57
N ALA A 242 39.59 22.87 -22.95
CA ALA A 242 39.19 21.53 -23.35
C ALA A 242 38.58 20.75 -22.17
N LEU A 243 39.22 20.80 -21.00
CA LEU A 243 38.70 20.24 -19.76
C LEU A 243 37.37 20.89 -19.34
N HIS A 244 37.24 22.23 -19.46
CA HIS A 244 35.99 22.92 -19.16
C HIS A 244 34.85 22.47 -20.08
N LYS A 245 35.10 22.33 -21.39
CA LYS A 245 34.13 21.82 -22.37
C LYS A 245 33.74 20.37 -22.05
N GLN A 246 34.70 19.51 -21.71
CA GLN A 246 34.45 18.13 -21.29
C GLN A 246 33.59 18.07 -20.01
N HIS A 247 33.94 18.84 -18.97
CA HIS A 247 33.18 18.88 -17.72
C HIS A 247 31.78 19.46 -17.91
N SER A 248 31.58 20.46 -18.79
CA SER A 248 30.25 20.98 -19.12
C SER A 248 29.36 19.87 -19.71
N VAL A 249 29.87 19.12 -20.69
CA VAL A 249 29.13 18.00 -21.31
C VAL A 249 28.83 16.90 -20.30
N GLN A 250 29.77 16.57 -19.41
CA GLN A 250 29.52 15.59 -18.32
C GLN A 250 28.44 16.08 -17.34
N VAL A 251 28.48 17.35 -16.94
CA VAL A 251 27.48 17.96 -16.05
C VAL A 251 26.09 17.96 -16.70
N ASP A 252 25.98 18.28 -17.99
CA ASP A 252 24.71 18.26 -18.71
C ASP A 252 24.20 16.82 -18.95
N GLN A 253 25.10 15.86 -19.18
CA GLN A 253 24.74 14.44 -19.21
C GLN A 253 24.21 13.94 -17.87
N LEU A 254 24.83 14.33 -16.75
CA LEU A 254 24.38 14.00 -15.40
C LEU A 254 23.04 14.68 -15.05
N ARG A 255 22.84 15.94 -15.46
CA ARG A 255 21.54 16.66 -15.34
C ARG A 255 20.43 15.91 -16.08
N MET A 256 20.67 15.50 -17.32
CA MET A 256 19.71 14.71 -18.11
C MET A 256 19.43 13.34 -17.47
N GLN A 257 20.44 12.67 -16.93
CA GLN A 257 20.24 11.42 -16.19
C GLN A 257 19.40 11.62 -14.92
N ALA A 258 19.67 12.67 -14.14
CA ALA A 258 18.87 13.00 -12.97
C ALA A 258 17.41 13.30 -13.34
N GLN A 259 17.16 14.11 -14.37
CA GLN A 259 15.81 14.42 -14.85
C GLN A 259 15.05 13.16 -15.34
N ASN A 260 15.73 12.25 -16.03
CA ASN A 260 15.15 10.96 -16.46
C ASN A 260 14.79 10.06 -15.26
N LEU A 261 15.63 10.02 -14.22
CA LEU A 261 15.35 9.27 -13.00
C LEU A 261 14.24 9.92 -12.16
N GLU A 262 14.18 11.25 -12.06
CA GLU A 262 13.10 11.98 -11.37
C GLU A 262 11.74 11.80 -12.06
N THR A 263 11.71 11.79 -13.39
CA THR A 263 10.49 11.55 -14.16
C THR A 263 10.01 10.10 -14.05
N ALA A 264 10.91 9.12 -14.13
CA ALA A 264 10.59 7.73 -13.84
C ALA A 264 10.06 7.55 -12.40
N LEU A 265 10.73 8.13 -11.40
CA LEU A 265 10.31 8.10 -9.99
C LEU A 265 8.93 8.76 -9.77
N ARG A 266 8.58 9.79 -10.57
CA ARG A 266 7.26 10.42 -10.54
C ARG A 266 6.17 9.49 -11.07
N VAL A 267 6.44 8.77 -12.16
CA VAL A 267 5.51 7.77 -12.73
C VAL A 267 5.33 6.59 -11.77
N GLU A 268 6.42 6.04 -11.21
CA GLU A 268 6.36 4.96 -10.20
C GLU A 268 5.56 5.38 -8.95
N ARG A 269 5.77 6.60 -8.45
CA ARG A 269 4.97 7.15 -7.34
C ARG A 269 3.49 7.26 -7.70
N GLN A 270 3.15 7.68 -8.92
CA GLN A 270 1.76 7.71 -9.37
C GLN A 270 1.18 6.29 -9.43
N GLY A 271 1.84 5.36 -10.10
CA GLY A 271 1.43 3.95 -10.18
C GLY A 271 1.20 3.32 -8.81
N ALA A 272 2.10 3.54 -7.85
CA ALA A 272 1.94 3.07 -6.48
C ALA A 272 0.69 3.66 -5.77
N THR A 273 0.31 4.92 -6.05
CA THR A 273 -0.95 5.49 -5.53
C THR A 273 -2.19 4.93 -6.23
N GLU A 274 -2.08 4.54 -7.51
CA GLU A 274 -3.16 3.92 -8.27
C GLU A 274 -3.40 2.48 -7.82
N GLU A 275 -2.35 1.67 -7.63
CA GLU A 275 -2.46 0.32 -7.05
C GLU A 275 -2.98 0.37 -5.61
N LYS A 276 -2.55 1.34 -4.79
CA LYS A 276 -3.12 1.54 -3.45
C LYS A 276 -4.62 1.84 -3.50
N ARG A 277 -5.09 2.57 -4.53
CA ARG A 277 -6.53 2.85 -4.75
C ARG A 277 -7.28 1.60 -5.19
N LYS A 278 -6.73 0.83 -6.13
CA LYS A 278 -7.30 -0.46 -6.59
C LYS A 278 -7.41 -1.47 -5.44
N LEU A 279 -6.38 -1.57 -4.60
CA LEU A 279 -6.39 -2.42 -3.41
C LEU A 279 -7.48 -2.00 -2.41
N ALA A 280 -7.64 -0.69 -2.14
CA ALA A 280 -8.70 -0.20 -1.27
C ALA A 280 -10.11 -0.47 -1.84
N GLN A 281 -10.29 -0.36 -3.16
CA GLN A 281 -11.55 -0.72 -3.85
C GLN A 281 -11.84 -2.23 -3.75
N LEU A 282 -10.83 -3.08 -3.99
CA LEU A 282 -10.96 -4.53 -3.87
C LEU A 282 -11.25 -4.97 -2.42
N GLN A 283 -10.61 -4.32 -1.44
CA GLN A 283 -10.90 -4.52 -0.03
C GLN A 283 -12.35 -4.12 0.31
N ALA A 284 -12.83 -2.97 -0.16
CA ALA A 284 -14.22 -2.55 0.05
C ALA A 284 -15.23 -3.55 -0.56
N ALA A 285 -15.00 -3.97 -1.82
CA ALA A 285 -15.84 -4.96 -2.50
C ALA A 285 -15.84 -6.32 -1.78
N TYR A 286 -14.69 -6.77 -1.26
CA TYR A 286 -14.60 -8.00 -0.47
C TYR A 286 -15.42 -7.91 0.82
N HIS A 287 -15.32 -6.80 1.56
CA HIS A 287 -16.12 -6.59 2.78
C HIS A 287 -17.62 -6.48 2.47
N GLN A 288 -18.01 -5.88 1.35
CA GLN A 288 -19.40 -5.83 0.89
C GLN A 288 -19.94 -7.25 0.59
N ILE A 289 -19.25 -8.03 -0.25
CA ILE A 289 -19.67 -9.40 -0.59
C ILE A 289 -19.73 -10.29 0.66
N PHE A 290 -18.81 -10.10 1.61
CA PHE A 290 -18.86 -10.80 2.90
C PHE A 290 -20.13 -10.43 3.69
N GLN A 291 -20.48 -9.15 3.78
CA GLN A 291 -21.71 -8.68 4.47
C GLN A 291 -22.99 -9.17 3.77
N GLU A 292 -23.02 -9.18 2.44
CA GLU A 292 -24.12 -9.70 1.64
C GLU A 292 -24.30 -11.21 1.84
N TYR A 293 -23.20 -11.98 1.88
CA TYR A 293 -23.23 -13.41 2.20
C TYR A 293 -23.73 -13.67 3.63
N ASP A 294 -23.18 -12.96 4.63
CA ASP A 294 -23.59 -13.08 6.04
C ASP A 294 -25.06 -12.71 6.23
N GLY A 295 -25.54 -11.71 5.49
CA GLY A 295 -26.95 -11.31 5.42
C GLY A 295 -27.83 -12.39 4.80
N HIS A 296 -27.41 -12.94 3.65
CA HIS A 296 -28.11 -14.04 2.97
C HIS A 296 -28.23 -15.28 3.86
N VAL A 297 -27.16 -15.70 4.55
CA VAL A 297 -27.18 -16.84 5.48
C VAL A 297 -28.18 -16.61 6.62
N LYS A 298 -28.20 -15.41 7.22
CA LYS A 298 -29.18 -15.04 8.27
C LYS A 298 -30.61 -15.06 7.74
N SER A 299 -30.85 -14.47 6.55
CA SER A 299 -32.17 -14.45 5.91
C SER A 299 -32.66 -15.84 5.52
N SER A 300 -31.78 -16.74 5.03
CA SER A 300 -32.11 -18.14 4.75
C SER A 300 -32.54 -18.85 6.02
N LEU A 301 -31.76 -18.74 7.10
CA LEU A 301 -32.06 -19.39 8.38
C LEU A 301 -33.36 -18.86 9.02
N GLU A 302 -33.70 -17.59 8.85
CA GLU A 302 -35.02 -17.06 9.23
C GLU A 302 -36.15 -17.59 8.33
N SER A 303 -35.92 -17.70 7.02
CA SER A 303 -36.89 -18.26 6.08
C SER A 303 -37.17 -19.73 6.35
N GLU A 304 -36.14 -20.52 6.67
CA GLU A 304 -36.23 -21.92 7.09
C GLU A 304 -37.00 -22.08 8.40
N LYS A 305 -36.81 -21.19 9.38
CA LYS A 305 -37.60 -21.18 10.62
C LYS A 305 -39.08 -20.84 10.36
N ARG A 306 -39.35 -19.90 9.43
CA ARG A 306 -40.72 -19.56 9.00
C ARG A 306 -41.38 -20.74 8.27
N SER A 307 -40.69 -21.41 7.36
CA SER A 307 -41.23 -22.57 6.65
C SER A 307 -41.41 -23.78 7.56
N GLN A 308 -40.50 -24.05 8.50
CA GLN A 308 -40.68 -25.07 9.55
C GLN A 308 -41.91 -24.77 10.42
N GLY A 309 -42.14 -23.51 10.81
CA GLY A 309 -43.35 -23.10 11.53
C GLY A 309 -44.64 -23.33 10.71
N MET A 310 -44.61 -23.02 9.41
CA MET A 310 -45.72 -23.30 8.50
C MET A 310 -45.94 -24.80 8.28
N GLU A 311 -44.88 -25.60 8.22
CA GLU A 311 -44.95 -27.07 8.06
C GLU A 311 -45.51 -27.75 9.31
N LEU A 312 -45.15 -27.28 10.51
CA LEU A 312 -45.76 -27.72 11.77
C LEU A 312 -47.25 -27.37 11.79
N HIS A 313 -47.62 -26.13 11.45
CA HIS A 313 -49.02 -25.73 11.42
C HIS A 313 -49.84 -26.48 10.36
N LEU A 314 -49.25 -26.81 9.21
CA LEU A 314 -49.88 -27.68 8.20
C LEU A 314 -50.13 -29.09 8.75
N LYS A 315 -49.22 -29.65 9.57
CA LYS A 315 -49.41 -30.94 10.23
C LYS A 315 -50.51 -30.90 11.29
N GLU A 316 -50.60 -29.80 12.06
CA GLU A 316 -51.72 -29.57 12.99
C GLU A 316 -53.07 -29.55 12.25
N LEU A 317 -53.17 -28.81 11.14
CA LEU A 317 -54.38 -28.72 10.33
C LEU A 317 -54.75 -30.07 9.68
N LEU A 318 -53.78 -30.83 9.19
CA LEU A 318 -54.00 -32.18 8.67
C LEU A 318 -54.50 -33.15 9.75
N GLN A 319 -53.96 -33.06 10.97
CA GLN A 319 -54.44 -33.86 12.10
C GLN A 319 -55.87 -33.46 12.52
N GLN A 320 -56.19 -32.17 12.55
CA GLN A 320 -57.55 -31.68 12.81
C GLN A 320 -58.55 -32.14 11.74
N LEU A 321 -58.14 -32.14 10.46
CA LEU A 321 -58.96 -32.66 9.36
C LEU A 321 -59.23 -34.16 9.52
N GLN A 322 -58.19 -34.97 9.77
CA GLN A 322 -58.35 -36.41 10.00
C GLN A 322 -59.28 -36.70 11.19
N GLN A 323 -59.12 -35.97 12.31
CA GLN A 323 -60.00 -36.11 13.47
C GLN A 323 -61.46 -35.72 13.16
N ALA A 324 -61.68 -34.74 12.29
CA ALA A 324 -63.02 -34.37 11.83
C ALA A 324 -63.62 -35.43 10.90
N GLU A 325 -62.82 -36.04 10.02
CA GLU A 325 -63.23 -37.15 9.15
C GLU A 325 -63.60 -38.40 9.98
N GLU A 326 -62.75 -38.81 10.92
CA GLU A 326 -63.04 -39.90 11.87
C GLU A 326 -64.31 -39.65 12.68
N ALA A 327 -64.51 -38.41 13.17
CA ALA A 327 -65.71 -38.02 13.90
C ALA A 327 -66.98 -37.94 13.02
N LEU A 328 -66.84 -37.75 11.70
CA LEU A 328 -67.95 -37.85 10.75
C LEU A 328 -68.31 -39.31 10.47
N VAL A 329 -67.33 -40.21 10.32
CA VAL A 329 -67.55 -41.66 10.18
C VAL A 329 -68.28 -42.21 11.41
N ALA A 330 -67.80 -41.94 12.62
CA ALA A 330 -68.44 -42.41 13.86
C ALA A 330 -69.88 -41.85 14.03
N LYS A 331 -70.16 -40.64 13.53
CA LYS A 331 -71.54 -40.11 13.48
C LYS A 331 -72.41 -40.80 12.43
N GLN A 332 -71.85 -41.16 11.28
CA GLN A 332 -72.56 -41.90 10.24
C GLN A 332 -72.93 -43.32 10.72
N GLU A 333 -72.00 -44.02 11.37
CA GLU A 333 -72.25 -45.33 12.01
C GLU A 333 -73.38 -45.25 13.06
N LEU A 334 -73.37 -44.22 13.92
CA LEU A 334 -74.44 -43.99 14.89
C LEU A 334 -75.78 -43.68 14.22
N ILE A 335 -75.79 -42.89 13.14
CA ILE A 335 -76.99 -42.60 12.35
C ILE A 335 -77.56 -43.88 11.73
N ASP A 336 -76.71 -44.75 11.18
CA ASP A 336 -77.16 -45.97 10.52
C ASP A 336 -77.63 -47.03 11.53
N LYS A 337 -77.00 -47.12 12.70
CA LYS A 337 -77.54 -47.90 13.81
C LYS A 337 -78.91 -47.38 14.28
N LEU A 338 -79.06 -46.06 14.46
CA LEU A 338 -80.35 -45.48 14.86
C LEU A 338 -81.45 -45.68 13.79
N LYS A 339 -81.10 -45.83 12.51
CA LYS A 339 -82.04 -46.28 11.47
C LYS A 339 -82.40 -47.76 11.65
N GLU A 340 -81.43 -48.63 11.92
CA GLU A 340 -81.67 -50.05 12.16
C GLU A 340 -82.61 -50.25 13.37
N ASP A 341 -82.28 -49.65 14.52
CA ASP A 341 -83.11 -49.65 15.73
C ASP A 341 -84.53 -49.11 15.44
N MET A 342 -84.66 -48.08 14.58
CA MET A 342 -85.95 -47.54 14.13
C MET A 342 -86.75 -48.52 13.26
N GLU A 343 -86.13 -49.22 12.30
CA GLU A 343 -86.84 -50.23 11.49
C GLU A 343 -87.22 -51.47 12.32
N GLN A 344 -86.36 -51.89 13.26
CA GLN A 344 -86.70 -52.93 14.23
C GLN A 344 -87.91 -52.52 15.09
N HIS A 345 -87.94 -51.27 15.59
CA HIS A 345 -89.09 -50.75 16.33
C HIS A 345 -90.36 -50.64 15.48
N LYS A 346 -90.28 -50.24 14.20
CA LYS A 346 -91.43 -50.26 13.29
C LYS A 346 -92.00 -51.67 13.11
N ALA A 347 -91.16 -52.67 12.85
CA ALA A 347 -91.60 -54.05 12.70
C ALA A 347 -92.30 -54.59 13.97
N VAL A 348 -91.84 -54.19 15.16
CA VAL A 348 -92.54 -54.49 16.42
C VAL A 348 -93.88 -53.75 16.52
N LEU A 349 -93.95 -52.46 16.16
CA LEU A 349 -95.20 -51.69 16.16
C LEU A 349 -96.25 -52.25 15.18
N GLU A 350 -95.83 -52.81 14.04
CA GLU A 350 -96.69 -53.48 13.06
C GLU A 350 -97.36 -54.75 13.62
N THR A 351 -96.86 -55.34 14.71
CA THR A 351 -97.55 -56.45 15.40
C THR A 351 -98.76 -55.99 16.23
N ILE A 352 -98.81 -54.73 16.65
CA ILE A 352 -99.85 -54.23 17.57
C ILE A 352 -101.26 -54.29 16.94
N PRO A 353 -101.49 -53.90 15.66
CA PRO A 353 -102.77 -54.13 14.99
C PRO A 353 -103.19 -55.60 14.94
N VAL A 354 -102.23 -56.52 14.74
CA VAL A 354 -102.51 -57.98 14.65
C VAL A 354 -102.93 -58.52 16.01
N LEU A 355 -102.16 -58.23 17.06
CA LEU A 355 -102.48 -58.64 18.44
C LEU A 355 -103.79 -58.02 18.93
N LYS A 356 -104.08 -56.78 18.53
CA LYS A 356 -105.36 -56.13 18.82
C LYS A 356 -106.53 -56.83 18.13
N ALA A 357 -106.41 -57.13 16.83
CA ALA A 357 -107.43 -57.88 16.10
C ALA A 357 -107.65 -59.28 16.70
N GLN A 358 -106.59 -59.97 17.11
CA GLN A 358 -106.67 -61.26 17.79
C GLN A 358 -107.40 -61.15 19.15
N ALA A 359 -107.15 -60.10 19.93
CA ALA A 359 -107.84 -59.85 21.19
C ALA A 359 -109.33 -59.50 20.98
N ASP A 360 -109.65 -58.71 19.95
CA ASP A 360 -111.04 -58.38 19.59
C ASP A 360 -111.81 -59.63 19.08
N ILE A 361 -111.15 -60.55 18.36
CA ILE A 361 -111.71 -61.85 17.96
C ILE A 361 -111.98 -62.74 19.20
N TYR A 362 -110.98 -62.98 20.06
CA TYR A 362 -111.19 -63.81 21.26
C TYR A 362 -112.28 -63.25 22.19
N LYS A 363 -112.42 -61.93 22.25
CA LYS A 363 -113.51 -61.26 22.98
C LYS A 363 -114.88 -61.53 22.35
N ALA A 364 -114.99 -61.52 21.02
CA ALA A 364 -116.22 -61.87 20.31
C ALA A 364 -116.57 -63.35 20.51
N ASP A 365 -115.60 -64.25 20.32
CA ASP A 365 -115.77 -65.70 20.51
C ASP A 365 -116.19 -66.04 21.95
N PHE A 366 -115.56 -65.42 22.95
CA PHE A 366 -115.93 -65.59 24.36
C PHE A 366 -117.36 -65.13 24.66
N LEU A 367 -117.82 -64.02 24.05
CA LEU A 367 -119.20 -63.54 24.21
C LEU A 367 -120.20 -64.48 23.52
N ALA A 368 -119.89 -65.00 22.32
CA ALA A 368 -120.73 -65.95 21.60
C ALA A 368 -120.83 -67.31 22.33
N GLU A 369 -119.70 -67.84 22.82
CA GLU A 369 -119.64 -69.06 23.63
C GLU A 369 -120.36 -68.90 24.99
N ARG A 370 -120.31 -67.70 25.58
CA ARG A 370 -121.10 -67.37 26.77
C ARG A 370 -122.59 -67.35 26.45
N GLU A 371 -123.02 -66.65 25.40
CA GLU A 371 -124.44 -66.58 25.00
C GLU A 371 -124.98 -67.97 24.64
N ALA A 372 -124.17 -68.82 24.01
CA ALA A 372 -124.49 -70.22 23.75
C ALA A 372 -124.63 -71.04 25.05
N ARG A 373 -123.74 -70.86 26.04
CA ARG A 373 -123.87 -71.49 27.37
C ARG A 373 -125.09 -71.01 28.13
N GLU A 374 -125.42 -69.72 28.08
CA GLU A 374 -126.61 -69.16 28.74
C GLU A 374 -127.89 -69.76 28.13
N LYS A 375 -127.99 -69.82 26.80
CA LYS A 375 -129.10 -70.51 26.10
C LYS A 375 -129.18 -72.01 26.41
N LEU A 376 -128.05 -72.71 26.53
CA LEU A 376 -128.03 -74.11 26.96
C LEU A 376 -128.45 -74.28 28.43
N HIS A 377 -128.19 -73.29 29.29
CA HIS A 377 -128.64 -73.26 30.69
C HIS A 377 -130.17 -73.08 30.77
N GLU A 378 -130.71 -72.10 30.04
CA GLU A 378 -132.16 -71.87 29.90
C GLU A 378 -132.89 -73.12 29.39
N GLN A 379 -132.33 -73.80 28.37
CA GLN A 379 -132.88 -75.06 27.85
C GLN A 379 -132.81 -76.20 28.88
N ARG A 380 -131.70 -76.33 29.61
CA ARG A 380 -131.55 -77.33 30.68
C ARG A 380 -132.57 -77.10 31.80
N GLU A 381 -132.77 -75.86 32.22
CA GLU A 381 -133.71 -75.51 33.28
C GLU A 381 -135.16 -75.72 32.82
N THR A 382 -135.51 -75.31 31.60
CA THR A 382 -136.81 -75.60 30.98
C THR A 382 -137.09 -77.12 30.94
N LEU A 383 -136.12 -77.94 30.53
CA LEU A 383 -136.25 -79.39 30.49
C LEU A 383 -136.33 -80.01 31.91
N GLN A 384 -135.64 -79.42 32.88
CA GLN A 384 -135.70 -79.86 34.28
C GLN A 384 -137.06 -79.53 34.91
N GLU A 385 -137.62 -78.35 34.67
CA GLU A 385 -139.00 -78.01 35.04
C GLU A 385 -140.02 -78.95 34.41
N GLN A 386 -139.86 -79.28 33.12
CA GLN A 386 -140.72 -80.25 32.42
C GLN A 386 -140.61 -81.66 33.03
N LEU A 387 -139.41 -82.12 33.41
CA LEU A 387 -139.22 -83.40 34.09
C LEU A 387 -139.84 -83.40 35.50
N GLU A 388 -139.70 -82.30 36.25
CA GLU A 388 -140.38 -82.15 37.53
C GLU A 388 -141.90 -82.09 37.37
N GLN A 389 -142.42 -81.46 36.32
CA GLN A 389 -143.85 -81.40 36.04
C GLN A 389 -144.41 -82.77 35.64
N LEU A 390 -143.74 -83.49 34.74
CA LEU A 390 -144.04 -84.89 34.40
C LEU A 390 -144.00 -85.79 35.63
N ARG A 391 -143.06 -85.55 36.56
CA ARG A 391 -143.00 -86.28 37.83
C ARG A 391 -144.17 -85.93 38.76
N ARG A 392 -144.51 -84.65 38.93
CA ARG A 392 -145.69 -84.19 39.70
C ARG A 392 -146.97 -84.82 39.14
N ASP A 393 -147.12 -84.87 37.83
CA ASP A 393 -148.31 -85.41 37.18
C ASP A 393 -148.34 -86.95 37.19
N TYR A 394 -147.18 -87.62 37.09
CA TYR A 394 -147.07 -89.07 37.38
C TYR A 394 -147.46 -89.40 38.83
N ASP A 395 -146.97 -88.62 39.81
CA ASP A 395 -147.29 -88.82 41.22
C ASP A 395 -148.79 -88.52 41.50
N LYS A 396 -149.43 -87.56 40.81
CA LYS A 396 -150.89 -87.37 40.80
C LYS A 396 -151.63 -88.57 40.19
N LEU A 397 -151.31 -88.96 38.96
CA LEU A 397 -151.96 -90.10 38.27
C LEU A 397 -151.83 -91.40 39.07
N LYS A 398 -150.73 -91.58 39.80
CA LYS A 398 -150.52 -92.68 40.75
C LYS A 398 -151.38 -92.55 41.99
N ALA A 399 -151.56 -91.34 42.55
CA ALA A 399 -152.51 -91.08 43.63
C ALA A 399 -153.96 -91.29 43.19
N ASP A 400 -154.35 -90.85 41.99
CA ASP A 400 -155.68 -91.04 41.41
C ASP A 400 -155.98 -92.52 41.12
N ALA A 401 -155.01 -93.27 40.59
CA ALA A 401 -155.13 -94.72 40.41
C ALA A 401 -155.25 -95.47 41.75
N ASN A 402 -154.54 -95.03 42.79
CA ASN A 402 -154.68 -95.55 44.15
C ASN A 402 -156.05 -95.18 44.77
N GLY A 403 -156.56 -93.97 44.51
CA GLY A 403 -157.90 -93.54 44.94
C GLY A 403 -159.03 -94.29 44.24
N ALA A 404 -158.90 -94.52 42.93
CA ALA A 404 -159.85 -95.29 42.14
C ALA A 404 -159.88 -96.78 42.56
N THR A 405 -158.72 -97.38 42.84
CA THR A 405 -158.65 -98.76 43.38
C THR A 405 -159.15 -98.86 44.81
N TRP A 406 -158.98 -97.82 45.65
CA TRP A 406 -159.61 -97.74 46.97
C TRP A 406 -161.15 -97.69 46.88
N ALA A 407 -161.70 -96.81 46.03
CA ALA A 407 -163.14 -96.71 45.80
C ALA A 407 -163.74 -98.03 45.26
N LEU A 408 -163.07 -98.68 44.31
CA LEU A 408 -163.51 -99.94 43.73
C LEU A 408 -163.51 -101.11 44.74
N MET A 409 -162.56 -101.13 45.69
CA MET A 409 -162.53 -102.14 46.75
C MET A 409 -163.60 -101.91 47.83
N GLU A 410 -164.04 -100.67 48.04
CA GLU A 410 -165.13 -100.35 48.96
C GLU A 410 -166.49 -100.82 48.42
N GLU A 411 -166.75 -100.66 47.12
CA GLU A 411 -167.98 -101.11 46.46
C GLU A 411 -168.11 -102.65 46.45
N MET A 412 -167.00 -103.36 46.20
CA MET A 412 -166.96 -104.83 46.21
C MET A 412 -167.26 -105.46 47.57
N ARG A 413 -167.12 -104.72 48.68
CA ARG A 413 -167.32 -105.27 50.04
C ARG A 413 -168.80 -105.48 50.41
N ASN A 414 -169.75 -104.87 49.70
CA ASN A 414 -171.10 -104.64 50.22
C ASN A 414 -172.23 -105.49 49.59
N ARG A 415 -171.92 -106.67 49.02
CA ARG A 415 -172.94 -107.55 48.39
C ARG A 415 -172.95 -109.04 48.74
N HIS A 416 -172.01 -109.56 49.55
CA HIS A 416 -172.10 -110.92 50.09
C HIS A 416 -171.73 -110.97 51.57
N SER A 417 -172.70 -111.39 52.39
CA SER A 417 -172.59 -111.53 53.84
C SER A 417 -173.10 -112.89 54.30
N GLU A 418 -172.52 -113.39 55.40
CA GLU A 418 -172.83 -114.63 56.14
C GLU A 418 -172.32 -115.96 55.58
N GLY A 419 -171.56 -116.69 56.42
CA GLY A 419 -170.94 -118.00 56.16
C GLY A 419 -169.79 -118.29 57.15
N ARG A 420 -169.85 -119.39 57.91
CA ARG A 420 -168.97 -119.78 59.04
C ARG A 420 -169.09 -121.31 59.27
N PRO A 421 -168.29 -122.04 60.10
CA PRO A 421 -166.89 -121.95 60.59
C PRO A 421 -166.02 -123.05 59.87
N PRO A 422 -164.91 -123.69 60.39
CA PRO A 422 -164.13 -123.55 61.63
C PRO A 422 -162.57 -123.43 61.43
N VAL A 423 -161.82 -123.53 62.54
CA VAL A 423 -160.33 -123.55 62.63
C VAL A 423 -159.78 -124.96 62.38
N PRO A 424 -158.50 -125.14 61.97
CA PRO A 424 -157.44 -125.32 62.97
C PRO A 424 -156.06 -124.69 62.62
N GLN A 425 -155.19 -124.58 63.65
CA GLN A 425 -153.72 -124.45 63.52
C GLN A 425 -153.10 -125.85 63.19
N PRO A 426 -151.76 -126.09 62.98
CA PRO A 426 -150.61 -125.31 63.50
C PRO A 426 -149.22 -125.33 62.74
N VAL A 427 -148.27 -124.56 63.32
CA VAL A 427 -146.80 -124.83 63.59
C VAL A 427 -145.64 -124.90 62.55
N TYR A 428 -144.47 -124.44 63.08
CA TYR A 428 -143.04 -124.78 62.85
C TYR A 428 -142.14 -124.08 61.77
N ASN A 429 -141.19 -123.29 62.30
CA ASN A 429 -139.72 -123.35 62.11
C ASN A 429 -139.04 -123.21 60.72
N MET A 430 -138.42 -122.03 60.52
CA MET A 430 -136.95 -121.78 60.36
C MET A 430 -136.09 -122.50 59.29
N ALA A 431 -135.30 -121.67 58.56
CA ALA A 431 -133.95 -121.92 58.01
C ALA A 431 -133.81 -122.83 56.74
N PRO A 432 -132.61 -123.03 56.11
CA PRO A 432 -131.42 -122.14 55.96
C PRO A 432 -130.65 -122.20 54.59
N VAL A 433 -130.17 -121.05 54.04
CA VAL A 433 -129.06 -120.87 53.05
C VAL A 433 -129.11 -121.74 51.73
N PRO A 434 -128.08 -121.92 50.83
CA PRO A 434 -126.73 -121.34 50.67
C PRO A 434 -126.27 -120.82 49.26
N PHE A 435 -125.38 -119.83 49.28
CA PHE A 435 -124.05 -119.72 48.59
C PHE A 435 -123.84 -120.00 47.07
N GLN A 436 -123.22 -119.02 46.39
CA GLN A 436 -122.15 -119.08 45.33
C GLN A 436 -121.87 -117.62 44.84
N ALA A 437 -120.74 -117.21 44.22
CA ALA A 437 -119.36 -117.71 44.17
C ALA A 437 -118.37 -116.64 43.59
N LEU A 438 -117.10 -117.03 43.38
CA LEU A 438 -115.97 -116.35 42.70
C LEU A 438 -115.45 -117.30 41.56
N PRO A 439 -114.47 -117.00 40.66
CA PRO A 439 -113.27 -116.11 40.77
C PRO A 439 -112.92 -115.30 39.48
N ALA A 440 -111.74 -114.69 39.25
CA ALA A 440 -110.85 -113.82 40.07
C ALA A 440 -109.71 -113.23 39.18
N ALA A 441 -108.91 -112.32 39.75
CA ALA A 441 -107.61 -111.79 39.30
C ALA A 441 -107.56 -110.83 38.07
N GLY A 442 -106.71 -109.79 38.06
CA GLY A 442 -105.91 -109.26 39.18
C GLY A 442 -104.86 -108.19 38.83
N ARG A 443 -104.23 -107.64 39.89
CA ARG A 443 -103.17 -106.58 39.94
C ARG A 443 -103.60 -105.18 39.46
N ARG A 444 -103.15 -104.04 39.99
CA ARG A 444 -102.28 -103.53 41.10
C ARG A 444 -101.30 -102.50 40.50
N ARG A 445 -101.07 -101.42 41.28
CA ARG A 445 -100.25 -100.21 41.04
C ARG A 445 -101.02 -99.12 40.29
N SER A 446 -101.12 -97.86 40.73
CA SER A 446 -100.37 -96.97 41.65
C SER A 446 -99.18 -96.23 41.05
N ILE A 447 -99.31 -94.89 41.01
CA ILE A 447 -98.27 -93.87 40.80
C ILE A 447 -97.66 -93.86 39.39
N SER A 448 -97.91 -92.76 38.66
CA SER A 448 -96.87 -91.76 38.32
C SER A 448 -97.51 -90.53 37.68
N GLU A 449 -96.88 -89.37 37.86
CA GLU A 449 -97.07 -88.21 36.98
C GLU A 449 -96.48 -88.51 35.59
N GLU A 450 -96.94 -87.83 34.54
CA GLU A 450 -96.35 -87.97 33.18
C GLU A 450 -94.97 -87.29 33.12
N GLN A 451 -93.96 -87.98 33.64
CA GLN A 451 -92.56 -87.61 33.50
C GLN A 451 -92.10 -87.94 32.07
N PRO A 452 -91.63 -86.95 31.27
CA PRO A 452 -91.26 -87.18 29.87
C PRO A 452 -90.00 -88.04 29.74
N ASP A 453 -89.99 -88.94 28.75
CA ASP A 453 -88.86 -89.82 28.42
C ASP A 453 -87.64 -89.03 27.91
N PHE A 454 -86.66 -88.80 28.78
CA PHE A 454 -85.38 -88.19 28.44
C PHE A 454 -84.38 -89.24 27.93
N CYS A 455 -84.53 -89.66 26.67
CA CYS A 455 -83.67 -90.69 26.06
C CYS A 455 -82.70 -90.14 24.99
N CYS A 456 -81.46 -90.64 24.96
CA CYS A 456 -80.45 -90.22 24.01
C CYS A 456 -80.66 -90.87 22.63
N PRO A 457 -80.87 -90.10 21.53
CA PRO A 457 -81.24 -90.65 20.23
C PRO A 457 -80.13 -91.46 19.54
N LYS A 458 -78.86 -91.33 19.95
CA LYS A 458 -77.72 -92.07 19.36
C LYS A 458 -77.54 -93.48 19.94
N CYS A 459 -77.94 -93.71 21.20
CA CYS A 459 -77.66 -94.95 21.94
C CYS A 459 -78.85 -95.51 22.74
N GLN A 460 -79.98 -94.80 22.79
CA GLN A 460 -81.20 -95.13 23.54
C GLN A 460 -81.03 -95.24 25.07
N TYR A 461 -79.99 -94.63 25.63
CA TYR A 461 -79.83 -94.45 27.08
C TYR A 461 -80.95 -93.54 27.63
N GLN A 462 -81.75 -94.04 28.56
CA GLN A 462 -82.70 -93.24 29.35
C GLN A 462 -81.96 -92.55 30.51
N ALA A 463 -82.09 -91.23 30.60
CA ALA A 463 -81.67 -90.42 31.72
C ALA A 463 -82.89 -90.10 32.63
N PRO A 464 -82.70 -89.90 33.95
CA PRO A 464 -83.79 -89.58 34.87
C PRO A 464 -84.27 -88.12 34.75
N ASP A 465 -83.44 -87.23 34.22
CA ASP A 465 -83.71 -85.80 34.02
C ASP A 465 -82.98 -85.24 32.79
N MET A 466 -83.37 -84.02 32.38
CA MET A 466 -82.81 -83.36 31.20
C MET A 466 -81.33 -83.01 31.36
N ASP A 467 -80.87 -82.65 32.56
CA ASP A 467 -79.48 -82.25 32.80
C ASP A 467 -78.54 -83.45 32.66
N THR A 468 -78.91 -84.63 33.19
CA THR A 468 -78.18 -85.88 32.94
C THR A 468 -78.22 -86.26 31.46
N LEU A 469 -79.32 -86.01 30.75
CA LEU A 469 -79.39 -86.22 29.30
C LEU A 469 -78.44 -85.29 28.54
N GLN A 470 -78.38 -84.00 28.87
CA GLN A 470 -77.48 -83.04 28.21
C GLN A 470 -76.00 -83.40 28.41
N ILE A 471 -75.60 -83.75 29.63
CA ILE A 471 -74.24 -84.23 29.93
C ILE A 471 -73.94 -85.48 29.10
N HIS A 472 -74.85 -86.47 29.13
CA HIS A 472 -74.68 -87.72 28.38
C HIS A 472 -74.57 -87.47 26.87
N VAL A 473 -75.46 -86.66 26.29
CA VAL A 473 -75.48 -86.34 24.84
C VAL A 473 -74.19 -85.64 24.41
N MET A 474 -73.63 -84.76 25.25
CA MET A 474 -72.42 -83.99 24.93
C MET A 474 -71.14 -84.84 24.92
N ASP A 475 -71.08 -85.95 25.66
CA ASP A 475 -70.04 -86.97 25.51
C ASP A 475 -70.40 -88.04 24.46
N CYS A 476 -71.68 -88.43 24.35
CA CYS A 476 -72.13 -89.47 23.44
C CYS A 476 -72.07 -89.03 21.96
N ILE A 477 -72.17 -87.75 21.63
CA ILE A 477 -72.10 -87.25 20.24
C ILE A 477 -70.72 -87.44 19.59
N LYS A 478 -69.64 -87.59 20.37
CA LYS A 478 -68.27 -87.86 19.90
C LYS A 478 -68.12 -89.20 19.14
#